data_AF-A0A3Q9BM29-F1
#
_entry.id   AF-A0A3Q9BM29-F1
#
_cell.length_a   1.000
_cell.length_b   1.000
_cell.length_c   1.000
_cell.angle_alpha   90.00
_cell.angle_beta   90.00
_cell.angle_gamma   90.00
#
_symmetry.space_group_name_H-M   'P 1'
#
loop_
_entity.id
_entity.type
_entity.pdbx_description
1 polymer ?
#
loop_
_entity_poly.entity_id
_entity_poly.type
_entity_poly.pdbx_seq_one_letter_code
_entity_poly.pdbx_strand_id
1 'polypeptide(L)'
;MHLCQVLSVIAIVVGYFLWTILIPIQDFDTIGSEELLRVQKELALNYPLGRFLLYVGFFGFVSSTIYLIIVKIKVRINKRKRVPFK
;
A
#
# COMPACT_ATOMS: atom_id res chain seq x y z
N MET A 1 9.97 13.24 4.27
CA MET A 1 9.40 11.89 4.49
C MET A 1 7.89 11.84 4.50
N HIS A 2 7.19 12.79 5.15
CA HIS A 2 5.73 12.83 5.11
C HIS A 2 5.15 12.93 3.69
N LEU A 3 5.81 13.68 2.79
CA LEU A 3 5.40 13.75 1.38
C LEU A 3 5.41 12.38 0.68
N CYS A 4 6.43 11.54 0.91
CA CYS A 4 6.48 10.19 0.32
C CYS A 4 5.34 9.30 0.83
N GLN A 5 4.96 9.43 2.10
CA GLN A 5 3.83 8.68 2.66
C GLN A 5 2.51 9.18 2.08
N VAL A 6 2.32 10.49 1.95
CA VAL A 6 1.13 11.09 1.32
C VAL A 6 1.01 10.63 -0.14
N LEU A 7 2.09 10.69 -0.92
CA LEU A 7 2.09 10.21 -2.30
C LEU A 7 1.81 8.70 -2.39
N SER A 8 2.33 7.90 -1.46
CA SER A 8 2.06 6.46 -1.38
C SER A 8 0.59 6.18 -1.09
N VAL A 9 -0.02 6.92 -0.16
CA VAL A 9 -1.46 6.80 0.16
C VAL A 9 -2.30 7.21 -1.03
N ILE A 10 -1.96 8.31 -1.71
CA ILE A 10 -2.66 8.75 -2.93
C ILE A 10 -2.58 7.66 -4.00
N ALA A 11 -1.39 7.08 -4.23
CA ALA A 11 -1.21 5.99 -5.18
C ALA A 11 -2.04 4.76 -4.82
N ILE A 12 -2.14 4.40 -3.53
CA ILE A 12 -2.99 3.30 -3.06
C ILE A 12 -4.47 3.60 -3.33
N VAL A 13 -4.95 4.80 -2.98
CA VAL A 13 -6.36 5.18 -3.16
C VAL A 13 -6.73 5.17 -4.65
N VAL A 14 -5.93 5.84 -5.48
CA VAL A 14 -6.16 5.85 -6.94
C VAL A 14 -6.05 4.44 -7.51
N GLY A 15 -5.01 3.69 -7.12
CA GLY A 15 -4.81 2.30 -7.56
C GLY A 15 -5.99 1.40 -7.20
N TYR A 16 -6.56 1.57 -6.00
CA TYR A 16 -7.74 0.82 -5.54
C TYR A 16 -8.96 1.11 -6.41
N PHE A 17 -9.26 2.38 -6.70
CA PHE A 17 -10.36 2.73 -7.61
C PHE A 17 -10.16 2.20 -9.03
N LEU A 18 -8.91 2.14 -9.51
CA LEU A 18 -8.60 1.60 -10.84
C LEU A 18 -8.70 0.06 -10.90
N TRP A 19 -8.37 -0.62 -9.80
CA TRP A 19 -8.27 -2.08 -9.71
C TRP A 19 -9.57 -2.76 -9.26
N THR A 20 -10.41 -2.08 -8.49
CA THR A 20 -11.64 -2.66 -7.93
C THR A 20 -12.71 -2.86 -9.00
N ILE A 21 -13.62 -3.80 -8.72
CA ILE A 21 -14.83 -4.01 -9.52
C ILE A 21 -15.82 -2.91 -9.12
N LEU A 22 -16.14 -1.99 -10.05
CA LEU A 22 -17.02 -0.86 -9.76
C LEU A 22 -18.50 -1.26 -9.67
N ILE A 23 -18.85 -2.40 -10.26
CA ILE A 23 -20.22 -2.92 -10.32
C ILE A 23 -20.36 -4.07 -9.34
N PRO A 24 -21.28 -4.00 -8.36
CA PRO A 24 -21.51 -5.10 -7.44
C PRO A 24 -22.03 -6.31 -8.22
N ILE A 25 -21.30 -7.42 -8.16
CA ILE A 25 -21.72 -8.70 -8.71
C ILE A 25 -22.34 -9.48 -7.56
N GLN A 26 -23.56 -9.96 -7.71
CA GLN A 26 -24.32 -10.51 -6.58
C GLN A 26 -23.89 -11.93 -6.17
N ASP A 27 -23.18 -12.66 -7.04
CA ASP A 27 -22.92 -14.11 -6.86
C ASP A 27 -21.43 -14.47 -6.63
N PHE A 28 -20.66 -13.64 -5.91
CA PHE A 28 -19.23 -13.91 -5.66
C PHE A 28 -18.95 -15.27 -4.98
N ASP A 29 -19.89 -15.78 -4.18
CA ASP A 29 -19.71 -17.04 -3.42
C ASP A 29 -19.76 -18.30 -4.29
N THR A 30 -20.25 -18.19 -5.54
CA THR A 30 -20.32 -19.30 -6.50
C THR A 30 -19.25 -19.23 -7.59
N ILE A 31 -18.51 -18.12 -7.67
CA ILE A 31 -17.51 -17.87 -8.71
C ILE A 31 -16.15 -18.41 -8.25
N GLY A 32 -15.52 -19.25 -9.10
CA GLY A 32 -14.16 -19.73 -8.85
C GLY A 32 -13.12 -18.60 -8.90
N SER A 33 -11.99 -18.74 -8.19
CA SER A 33 -10.96 -17.70 -8.09
C SER A 33 -10.38 -17.25 -9.44
N GLU A 34 -10.27 -18.16 -10.42
CA GLU A 34 -9.83 -17.84 -11.77
C GLU A 34 -10.85 -16.98 -12.53
N GLU A 35 -12.12 -17.31 -12.37
CA GLU A 35 -13.21 -16.58 -13.00
C GLU A 35 -13.40 -15.21 -12.34
N LEU A 36 -13.23 -15.12 -11.03
CA LEU A 36 -13.22 -13.86 -10.28
C LEU A 36 -12.10 -12.93 -10.77
N LEU A 37 -10.91 -13.47 -11.04
CA LEU A 37 -9.81 -12.71 -11.64
C LEU A 37 -10.13 -12.27 -13.08
N ARG A 38 -10.80 -13.11 -13.87
CA ARG A 38 -11.20 -12.75 -15.25
C ARG A 38 -12.21 -11.62 -15.23
N VAL A 39 -13.26 -11.77 -14.44
CA VAL A 39 -14.29 -10.77 -14.21
C VAL A 39 -13.69 -9.47 -13.66
N GLN A 40 -12.75 -9.55 -12.73
CA GLN A 40 -12.06 -8.37 -12.23
C GLN A 40 -11.27 -7.65 -13.32
N LYS A 41 -10.57 -8.38 -14.19
CA LYS A 41 -9.84 -7.77 -15.32
C LYS A 41 -10.78 -7.11 -16.33
N GLU A 42 -11.97 -7.67 -16.54
CA GLU A 42 -12.98 -7.14 -17.45
C GLU A 42 -13.69 -5.89 -16.90
N LEU A 43 -13.97 -5.86 -15.59
CA LEU A 43 -14.80 -4.82 -14.97
C LEU A 43 -14.00 -3.74 -14.22
N ALA A 44 -12.71 -3.93 -13.98
CA ALA A 44 -11.85 -2.91 -13.43
C ALA A 44 -11.67 -1.76 -14.43
N LEU A 45 -11.63 -0.52 -13.94
CA LEU A 45 -11.41 0.66 -14.81
C LEU A 45 -10.08 0.55 -15.55
N ASN A 46 -9.03 0.11 -14.85
CA ASN A 46 -7.75 -0.22 -15.43
C ASN A 46 -6.97 -1.18 -14.53
N TYR A 47 -7.20 -2.49 -14.71
CA TYR A 47 -6.57 -3.54 -13.91
C TYR A 47 -5.02 -3.43 -13.82
N PRO A 48 -4.26 -3.36 -14.94
CA PRO A 48 -2.80 -3.34 -14.86
C PRO A 48 -2.26 -2.07 -14.20
N LEU A 49 -2.83 -0.90 -14.51
CA LEU A 49 -2.40 0.36 -13.88
C LEU A 49 -2.78 0.40 -12.40
N GLY A 50 -4.00 -0.02 -12.05
CA GLY A 50 -4.45 -0.09 -10.66
C GLY A 50 -3.56 -1.01 -9.83
N ARG A 51 -3.28 -2.22 -10.33
CA ARG A 51 -2.35 -3.16 -9.69
C ARG A 51 -0.95 -2.58 -9.53
N PHE A 52 -0.43 -1.89 -10.55
CA PHE A 52 0.87 -1.23 -10.48
C PHE A 52 0.91 -0.14 -9.40
N LEU A 53 -0.07 0.75 -9.36
CA LEU A 53 -0.15 1.82 -8.37
C LEU A 53 -0.31 1.28 -6.95
N LEU A 54 -1.09 0.21 -6.77
CA LEU A 54 -1.20 -0.48 -5.48
C LEU A 54 0.16 -1.01 -5.03
N TYR A 55 0.90 -1.74 -5.88
CA TYR A 55 2.22 -2.26 -5.49
C TYR A 55 3.22 -1.16 -5.18
N VAL A 56 3.31 -0.12 -6.01
CA VAL A 56 4.23 1.01 -5.79
C VAL A 56 3.85 1.77 -4.52
N GLY A 57 2.57 2.02 -4.32
CA GLY A 57 2.06 2.70 -3.14
C GLY A 57 2.33 1.93 -1.85
N PHE A 58 2.03 0.63 -1.80
CA PHE A 58 2.32 -0.21 -0.64
C PHE A 58 3.84 -0.32 -0.38
N PHE A 59 4.64 -0.54 -1.42
CA PHE A 59 6.09 -0.62 -1.28
C PHE A 59 6.69 0.70 -0.77
N GLY A 60 6.25 1.84 -1.31
CA GLY A 60 6.67 3.17 -0.86
C GLY A 60 6.27 3.46 0.59
N PHE A 61 5.06 3.05 0.98
CA PHE A 61 4.56 3.24 2.34
C PHE A 61 5.34 2.39 3.35
N VAL A 62 5.56 1.10 3.06
CA VAL A 62 6.28 0.18 3.94
C VAL A 62 7.76 0.60 4.07
N SER A 63 8.44 0.85 2.95
CA SER A 63 9.86 1.24 2.98
C SER A 63 10.10 2.55 3.74
N SER A 64 9.26 3.57 3.51
CA SER A 64 9.37 4.83 4.25
C SER A 64 9.08 4.67 5.75
N THR A 65 8.11 3.82 6.12
CA THR A 65 7.80 3.53 7.52
C THR A 65 8.94 2.81 8.23
N ILE A 66 9.54 1.79 7.58
CA ILE A 66 10.72 1.09 8.11
C ILE A 66 11.88 2.07 8.33
N TYR A 67 12.14 2.96 7.36
CA TYR A 67 13.18 3.96 7.52
C TYR A 67 12.92 4.89 8.72
N LEU A 68 11.69 5.39 8.90
CA LEU A 68 11.35 6.22 10.07
C LEU A 68 11.64 5.49 11.38
N ILE A 69 11.25 4.21 11.46
CA ILE A 69 11.47 3.39 12.65
C ILE A 69 12.97 3.27 12.93
N ILE A 70 13.78 2.94 11.92
CA ILE A 70 15.25 2.81 12.06
C ILE A 70 15.86 4.14 12.53
N VAL A 71 15.48 5.26 11.93
CA VAL A 71 15.98 6.58 12.33
C VAL A 71 15.60 6.89 13.78
N LYS A 72 14.35 6.64 14.16
CA LYS A 72 13.85 6.89 15.52
C LYS A 72 14.56 6.02 16.56
N ILE A 73 14.84 4.75 16.23
CA ILE A 73 15.65 3.84 17.05
C ILE A 73 17.08 4.35 17.18
N LYS A 74 17.74 4.71 16.07
CA LYS A 74 19.10 5.26 16.09
C LYS A 74 19.21 6.52 16.96
N VAL A 75 18.25 7.44 16.83
CA VAL A 75 18.19 8.66 17.64
C VAL A 75 18.01 8.33 19.13
N ARG A 76 17.11 7.39 19.48
CA ARG A 76 16.92 6.91 20.85
C ARG A 76 18.19 6.31 21.44
N ILE A 77 18.88 5.44 20.70
CA ILE A 77 20.14 4.80 21.14
C ILE A 77 21.22 5.86 21.35
N ASN A 78 21.37 6.80 20.41
CA ASN A 78 22.38 7.85 20.51
C ASN A 78 22.11 8.80 21.70
N LYS A 79 20.84 9.14 21.95
CA LYS A 79 20.44 9.95 23.11
C LYS A 79 20.74 9.23 24.44
N ARG A 80 20.53 7.91 24.51
CA ARG A 80 20.86 7.09 25.69
C ARG A 80 22.36 7.01 25.95
N LYS A 81 23.21 6.96 24.92
CA LYS A 81 24.67 7.02 25.07
C LYS A 81 25.18 8.36 25.62
N ARG A 82 24.47 9.47 25.33
CA ARG A 82 24.85 10.82 25.80
C ARG A 82 24.41 11.15 27.23
N VAL A 83 23.46 10.40 27.79
CA VAL A 83 23.03 10.52 29.19
C VAL A 83 23.48 9.24 29.90
N PRO A 84 24.73 9.15 30.37
CA PRO A 84 25.17 8.00 31.14
C PRO A 84 24.26 7.88 32.37
N PHE A 85 23.77 6.66 32.60
CA PHE A 85 23.05 6.31 33.83
C PHE A 85 23.95 6.70 35.01
N LYS A 86 23.48 7.63 35.83
CA LYS A 86 24.11 7.99 37.10
C LYS A 86 23.66 7.01 38.16
#